data_AF-A0A2H5ZLB6-F1
#
_entry.id   AF-A0A2H5ZLB6-F1
#
_cell.length_a   1.000
_cell.length_b   1.000
_cell.length_c   1.000
_cell.angle_alpha   90.00
_cell.angle_beta   90.00
_cell.angle_gamma   90.00
#
_symmetry.space_group_name_H-M   'P 1'
#
loop_
_entity.id
_entity.type
_entity.pdbx_description
1 polymer ?
#
loop_
_entity_poly.entity_id
_entity_poly.type
_entity_poly.pdbx_seq_one_letter_code
_entity_poly.pdbx_strand_id
1 'polypeptide(L)'
;MEEETGEISSKQLVREGQILTGPLFSEPMRVETVRVNGPDTWVVGLVGTQSERFRKVTLTRRDLEGLTILGTRHTYDGDGRLLRLGLQAYSLGIAYEFFLYRDITRFVKRQSAKAAAQGDDPRARAVGFLMSRYRRTLASDGTA
;
A
#
# COMPACT_ATOMS: atom_id res chain seq x y z
N MET A 1 -37.98 45.11 21.11
CA MET A 1 -38.51 43.74 21.18
C MET A 1 -38.06 43.05 19.91
N GLU A 2 -37.07 42.16 19.89
CA GLU A 2 -36.21 41.56 20.90
C GLU A 2 -34.84 41.40 20.24
N GLU A 3 -33.78 41.57 21.04
CA GLU A 3 -32.44 41.11 20.70
C GLU A 3 -32.44 39.58 20.60
N GLU A 4 -31.73 39.02 19.62
CA GLU A 4 -31.00 37.78 19.85
C GLU A 4 -29.58 37.95 19.30
N THR A 5 -28.69 38.22 20.24
CA THR A 5 -27.25 38.30 20.07
C THR A 5 -26.68 36.88 20.15
N GLY A 6 -25.85 36.54 19.16
CA GLY A 6 -24.68 35.71 19.40
C GLY A 6 -24.79 34.23 19.04
N GLU A 7 -24.23 33.90 17.88
CA GLU A 7 -23.19 32.87 17.88
C GLU A 7 -22.15 33.22 16.81
N ILE A 8 -21.09 33.92 17.25
CA ILE A 8 -19.89 34.07 16.44
C ILE A 8 -19.34 32.66 16.28
N SER A 9 -19.62 32.04 15.13
CA SER A 9 -18.99 30.80 14.67
C SER A 9 -17.48 31.01 14.65
N SER A 10 -16.84 30.78 15.81
CA SER A 10 -15.40 30.77 15.93
C SER A 10 -14.90 29.67 14.99
N LYS A 11 -14.31 30.08 13.86
CA LYS A 11 -13.65 29.16 12.93
C LYS A 11 -12.70 28.30 13.76
N GLN A 12 -13.06 27.05 13.97
CA GLN A 12 -12.16 26.07 14.55
C GLN A 12 -10.96 25.97 13.59
N LEU A 13 -9.84 26.59 14.01
CA LEU A 13 -8.62 26.78 13.21
C LEU A 13 -7.96 25.45 12.84
N VAL A 14 -8.13 24.42 13.69
CA VAL A 14 -7.61 23.08 13.50
C VAL A 14 -8.72 22.04 13.60
N ARG A 15 -8.75 21.14 12.64
CA ARG A 15 -9.74 20.06 12.53
C ARG A 15 -9.04 18.70 12.57
N GLU A 16 -9.79 17.70 13.01
CA GLU A 16 -9.37 16.31 12.93
C GLU A 16 -9.10 15.91 11.48
N GLY A 17 -8.12 15.02 11.32
CA GLY A 17 -7.60 14.56 10.05
C GLY A 17 -6.53 15.44 9.42
N GLN A 18 -6.38 16.72 9.78
CA GLN A 18 -5.38 17.62 9.16
C GLN A 18 -3.94 17.20 9.46
N ILE A 19 -3.01 17.52 8.57
CA ILE A 19 -1.56 17.39 8.85
C ILE A 19 -1.01 18.76 9.20
N LEU A 20 -0.35 18.85 10.36
CA LEU A 20 0.35 20.02 10.84
C LEU A 20 1.85 19.86 10.59
N THR A 21 2.46 20.88 9.99
CA THR A 21 3.92 20.98 9.87
C THR A 21 4.39 22.32 10.44
N GLY A 22 5.57 22.33 11.03
CA GLY A 22 6.16 23.54 11.59
C GLY A 22 7.22 23.25 12.65
N PRO A 23 7.82 24.30 13.23
CA PRO A 23 8.99 24.19 14.11
C PRO A 23 8.71 23.48 15.44
N LEU A 24 7.44 23.32 15.82
CA LEU A 24 7.03 22.60 17.04
C LEU A 24 7.14 21.07 16.91
N PHE A 25 7.36 20.56 15.70
CA PHE A 25 7.35 19.14 15.40
C PHE A 25 8.61 18.72 14.63
N SER A 26 9.17 17.56 14.98
CA SER A 26 10.31 16.96 14.27
C SER A 26 9.90 16.25 12.97
N GLU A 27 8.61 16.02 12.77
CA GLU A 27 8.01 15.40 11.59
C GLU A 27 6.60 15.96 11.36
N PRO A 28 5.96 15.74 10.20
CA PRO A 28 4.56 16.07 10.01
C PRO A 28 3.65 15.29 10.98
N MET A 29 2.68 15.99 11.56
CA MET A 29 1.80 15.43 12.59
C MET A 29 0.35 15.45 12.12
N ARG A 30 -0.33 14.29 12.07
CA ARG A 30 -1.77 14.22 11.80
C ARG A 30 -2.57 14.47 13.08
N VAL A 31 -3.62 15.27 12.97
CA VAL A 31 -4.55 15.57 14.05
C VAL A 31 -5.55 14.45 14.20
N GLU A 32 -5.55 13.78 15.34
CA GLU A 32 -6.51 12.72 15.68
C GLU A 32 -7.67 13.23 16.52
N THR A 33 -7.40 14.14 17.46
CA THR A 33 -8.45 14.73 18.31
C THR A 33 -8.20 16.22 18.54
N VAL A 34 -9.27 17.01 18.60
CA VAL A 34 -9.20 18.44 18.97
C VAL A 34 -10.19 18.72 20.08
N ARG A 35 -9.71 19.25 21.20
CA ARG A 35 -10.55 19.70 22.32
C ARG A 35 -10.23 21.14 22.67
N VAL A 36 -11.23 22.00 22.81
CA VAL A 36 -11.04 23.38 23.28
C VAL A 36 -10.79 23.34 24.80
N ASN A 37 -9.77 24.06 25.27
CA ASN A 37 -9.35 24.07 26.69
C ASN A 37 -9.17 25.51 27.23
N GLY A 38 -10.08 26.41 26.85
CA GLY A 38 -10.08 27.82 27.24
C GLY A 38 -10.09 28.77 26.03
N PRO A 39 -10.08 30.09 26.27
CA PRO A 39 -9.97 31.08 25.20
C PRO A 39 -8.65 30.87 24.46
N ASP A 40 -8.74 30.74 23.13
CA ASP A 40 -7.60 30.60 22.22
C ASP A 40 -6.62 29.44 22.53
N THR A 41 -7.10 28.41 23.23
CA THR A 41 -6.30 27.25 23.64
C THR A 41 -6.98 25.95 23.24
N TRP A 42 -6.24 25.07 22.57
CA TRP A 42 -6.70 23.75 22.13
C TRP A 42 -5.77 22.67 22.64
N VAL A 43 -6.35 21.59 23.16
CA VAL A 43 -5.65 20.33 23.43
C VAL A 43 -5.84 19.44 22.21
N VAL A 44 -4.73 19.17 21.53
CA VAL A 44 -4.71 18.42 20.28
C VAL A 44 -3.99 17.10 20.49
N GLY A 45 -4.66 16.00 20.14
CA GLY A 45 -4.02 14.69 19.99
C GLY A 45 -3.44 14.58 18.60
N LEU A 46 -2.14 14.31 18.53
CA LEU A 46 -1.36 14.26 17.30
C LEU A 46 -0.72 12.88 17.15
N VAL A 47 -0.57 12.41 15.91
CA VAL A 47 0.20 11.21 15.55
C VAL A 47 1.22 11.55 14.46
N GLY A 48 2.47 11.12 14.64
CA GLY A 48 3.52 11.33 13.63
C GLY A 48 3.22 10.53 12.36
N THR A 49 3.38 11.13 11.18
CA THR A 49 3.11 10.43 9.91
C THR A 49 4.16 9.37 9.56
N GLN A 50 5.35 9.42 10.19
CA GLN A 50 6.42 8.45 9.97
C GLN A 50 6.61 7.57 11.21
N SER A 51 6.69 8.16 12.40
CA SER A 51 6.95 7.42 13.64
C SER A 51 5.72 6.72 14.22
N GLU A 52 4.51 7.10 13.77
CA GLU A 52 3.23 6.69 14.34
C GLU A 52 3.12 6.96 15.86
N ARG A 53 3.97 7.85 16.39
CA ARG A 53 4.00 8.14 17.82
C ARG A 53 2.92 9.14 18.18
N PHE A 54 2.07 8.76 19.13
CA PHE A 54 1.04 9.63 19.67
C PHE A 54 1.60 10.66 20.66
N ARG A 55 1.17 11.90 20.53
CA ARG A 55 1.49 12.99 21.45
C ARG A 55 0.28 13.88 21.68
N LYS A 56 0.03 14.22 22.94
CA LYS A 56 -0.98 15.21 23.32
C LYS A 56 -0.27 16.54 23.56
N VAL A 57 -0.69 17.59 22.87
CA VAL A 57 -0.08 18.93 22.94
C VAL A 57 -1.16 19.97 23.17
N THR A 58 -0.87 20.95 24.01
CA THR A 58 -1.69 22.15 24.15
C THR A 58 -1.14 23.22 23.20
N LEU A 59 -1.96 23.68 22.26
CA LEU A 59 -1.63 24.70 21.26
C LEU A 59 -2.45 25.96 21.54
N THR A 60 -1.78 27.11 21.45
CA THR A 60 -2.42 28.43 21.51
C THR A 60 -2.67 28.98 20.11
N ARG A 61 -3.48 30.04 19.99
CA ARG A 61 -3.67 30.74 18.71
C ARG A 61 -2.35 31.17 18.06
N ARG A 62 -1.40 31.68 18.84
CA ARG A 62 -0.06 32.08 18.35
C ARG A 62 0.73 30.89 17.80
N ASP A 63 0.61 29.74 18.45
CA ASP A 63 1.27 28.51 17.97
C ASP A 63 0.68 28.09 16.61
N LEU A 64 -0.66 28.15 16.48
CA LEU A 64 -1.35 27.80 15.24
C LEU A 64 -1.02 28.75 14.08
N GLU A 65 -0.80 30.04 14.35
CA GLU A 65 -0.35 31.01 13.35
C GLU A 65 1.04 30.68 12.78
N GLY A 66 1.89 30.02 13.57
CA GLY A 66 3.22 29.56 13.14
C GLY A 66 3.25 28.19 12.47
N LEU A 67 2.09 27.50 12.38
CA LEU A 67 1.98 26.17 11.78
C LEU A 67 1.41 26.23 10.37
N THR A 68 1.95 25.40 9.49
CA THR A 68 1.37 25.16 8.16
C THR A 68 0.36 24.01 8.26
N ILE A 69 -0.89 24.29 7.92
CA ILE A 69 -1.97 23.31 7.92
C ILE A 69 -2.13 22.75 6.52
N LEU A 70 -1.69 21.52 6.31
CA LEU A 70 -1.89 20.79 5.06
C LEU A 70 -3.27 20.12 5.10
N GLY A 71 -4.16 20.56 4.21
CA GLY A 71 -5.48 19.96 4.04
C GLY A 71 -5.36 18.53 3.53
N THR A 72 -5.75 17.57 4.36
CA THR A 72 -5.74 16.12 4.07
C THR A 72 -6.93 15.67 3.24
N ARG A 73 -7.18 16.34 2.12
CA ARG A 73 -7.84 15.64 1.02
C ARG A 73 -6.74 14.93 0.26
N HIS A 74 -6.73 13.60 0.32
CA HIS A 74 -6.06 12.82 -0.70
C HIS A 74 -6.62 13.28 -2.05
N THR A 75 -5.81 14.00 -2.83
CA THR A 75 -6.16 14.27 -4.21
C THR A 75 -5.82 12.99 -4.96
N TYR A 76 -6.85 12.22 -5.31
CA TYR A 76 -6.71 11.13 -6.29
C TYR A 76 -6.79 11.74 -7.69
N ASP A 77 -5.95 12.74 -7.95
CA ASP A 77 -5.89 13.53 -9.18
C ASP A 77 -4.83 13.02 -10.16
N GLY A 78 -4.15 11.92 -9.81
CA GLY A 78 -3.26 11.21 -10.73
C GLY A 78 -4.01 10.72 -11.98
N ASP A 79 -3.28 10.60 -13.10
CA ASP A 79 -3.85 10.10 -14.35
C ASP A 79 -4.23 8.61 -14.23
N GLY A 80 -5.53 8.35 -14.07
CA GLY A 80 -6.06 7.00 -13.98
C GLY A 80 -5.77 6.13 -15.22
N ARG A 81 -5.46 6.73 -16.37
CA ARG A 81 -5.05 5.99 -17.58
C ARG A 81 -3.68 5.35 -17.40
N LEU A 82 -2.74 6.07 -16.76
CA LEU A 82 -1.41 5.55 -16.45
C LEU A 82 -1.49 4.43 -15.41
N LEU A 83 -2.31 4.58 -14.36
CA LEU A 83 -2.55 3.52 -13.39
C LEU A 83 -3.10 2.25 -14.05
N ARG A 84 -4.11 2.40 -14.91
CA ARG A 84 -4.69 1.28 -15.66
C ARG A 84 -3.67 0.61 -16.57
N LEU A 85 -2.85 1.40 -17.27
CA LEU A 85 -1.80 0.88 -18.14
C LEU A 85 -0.76 0.07 -17.34
N GLY A 86 -0.34 0.58 -16.18
CA GLY A 86 0.57 -0.13 -15.27
C GLY A 86 0.00 -1.47 -14.81
N LEU A 87 -1.27 -1.50 -14.39
CA LEU A 87 -1.96 -2.74 -14.01
C LEU A 87 -2.05 -3.73 -15.18
N GLN A 88 -2.33 -3.25 -16.39
CA GLN A 88 -2.37 -4.10 -17.59
C GLN A 88 -1.00 -4.69 -17.92
N ALA A 89 0.06 -3.87 -17.89
CA ALA A 89 1.43 -4.31 -18.15
C ALA A 89 1.91 -5.33 -17.11
N TYR A 90 1.64 -5.08 -15.83
CA TYR A 90 1.95 -6.01 -14.74
C TYR A 90 1.20 -7.35 -14.91
N SER A 91 -0.10 -7.29 -15.19
CA SER A 91 -0.93 -8.48 -15.44
C SER A 91 -0.42 -9.30 -16.63
N LEU A 92 0.05 -8.62 -17.68
CA LEU A 92 0.63 -9.28 -18.86
C LEU A 92 1.93 -10.01 -18.53
N GLY A 93 2.79 -9.42 -17.69
CA GLY A 93 4.02 -10.05 -17.21
C GLY A 93 3.73 -11.37 -16.49
N ILE A 94 2.79 -11.35 -15.54
CA ILE A 94 2.35 -12.56 -14.83
C ILE A 94 1.77 -13.61 -15.80
N ALA A 95 0.95 -13.18 -16.76
CA ALA A 95 0.38 -14.09 -17.74
C ALA A 95 1.46 -14.78 -18.57
N TYR A 96 2.50 -14.06 -18.99
CA TYR A 96 3.62 -14.62 -19.75
C TYR A 96 4.37 -15.71 -18.96
N GLU A 97 4.71 -15.43 -17.70
CA GLU A 97 5.37 -16.41 -16.82
C GLU A 97 4.50 -17.66 -16.66
N PHE A 98 3.21 -17.48 -16.40
CA PHE A 98 2.28 -18.59 -16.29
C PHE A 98 2.22 -19.44 -17.56
N PHE A 99 2.19 -18.82 -18.74
CA PHE A 99 2.21 -19.55 -20.01
C PHE A 99 3.49 -20.37 -20.19
N LEU A 100 4.65 -19.80 -19.86
CA LEU A 100 5.94 -20.49 -19.93
C LEU A 100 5.97 -21.72 -19.01
N TYR A 101 5.59 -21.56 -17.73
CA TYR A 101 5.53 -22.68 -16.78
C TYR A 101 4.60 -23.79 -17.26
N ARG A 102 3.44 -23.41 -17.80
CA ARG A 102 2.46 -24.34 -18.36
C ARG A 102 3.03 -25.12 -19.54
N ASP A 103 3.75 -24.47 -20.44
CA ASP A 103 4.30 -25.10 -21.63
C ASP A 103 5.47 -26.03 -21.31
N ILE A 104 6.36 -25.64 -20.41
CA ILE A 104 7.43 -26.52 -19.90
C ILE A 104 6.81 -27.74 -19.20
N THR A 105 5.81 -27.54 -18.35
CA THR A 105 5.13 -28.64 -17.63
C THR A 105 4.52 -29.63 -18.62
N ARG A 106 3.85 -29.14 -19.67
CA ARG A 106 3.30 -30.01 -20.73
C ARG A 106 4.39 -30.75 -21.49
N PHE A 107 5.49 -30.07 -21.81
CA PHE A 107 6.63 -30.70 -22.49
C PHE A 107 7.17 -31.87 -21.67
N VAL A 108 7.48 -31.65 -20.38
CA VAL A 108 7.98 -32.69 -19.47
C VAL A 108 7.00 -33.87 -19.38
N LYS A 109 5.70 -33.60 -19.23
CA LYS A 109 4.66 -34.64 -19.22
C LYS A 109 4.65 -35.46 -20.52
N ARG A 110 4.70 -34.80 -21.67
CA ARG A 110 4.73 -35.49 -22.98
C ARG A 110 6.00 -36.35 -23.14
N GLN A 111 7.16 -35.83 -22.78
CA GLN A 111 8.42 -36.58 -22.89
C GLN A 111 8.46 -37.78 -21.93
N SER A 112 7.96 -37.60 -20.70
CA SER A 112 7.84 -38.71 -19.75
C SER A 112 6.91 -39.81 -20.26
N ALA A 113 5.78 -39.45 -20.86
CA ALA A 113 4.85 -40.42 -21.43
C ALA A 113 5.46 -41.17 -22.64
N LYS A 114 6.16 -40.44 -23.52
CA LYS A 114 6.88 -41.05 -24.66
C LYS A 114 7.97 -42.02 -24.23
N ALA A 115 8.78 -41.64 -23.24
CA ALA A 115 9.82 -42.49 -22.69
C ALA A 115 9.23 -43.77 -22.06
N ALA A 116 8.13 -43.65 -21.32
CA ALA A 116 7.44 -44.80 -20.73
C ALA A 116 6.88 -45.77 -21.79
N ALA A 117 6.40 -45.25 -22.92
CA ALA A 117 5.88 -46.07 -24.01
C ALA A 117 6.97 -46.85 -24.79
N GLN A 118 8.22 -46.38 -24.77
CA GLN A 118 9.35 -47.02 -25.46
C GLN A 118 10.02 -48.14 -24.66
N GLY A 119 9.63 -48.35 -23.40
CA GLY A 119 10.08 -49.50 -22.60
C GLY A 119 11.59 -49.50 -22.33
N ASP A 120 12.26 -50.62 -22.63
CA ASP A 120 13.65 -50.90 -22.22
C ASP A 120 14.74 -50.19 -23.03
N ASP A 121 14.38 -49.38 -24.03
CA ASP A 121 15.34 -48.57 -24.79
C ASP A 121 16.23 -47.74 -23.83
N PRO A 122 17.57 -47.91 -23.88
CA PRO A 122 18.49 -47.18 -23.01
C PRO A 122 18.33 -45.66 -23.10
N ARG A 123 18.00 -45.11 -24.29
CA ARG A 123 17.79 -43.67 -24.47
C ARG A 123 16.49 -43.22 -23.82
N ALA A 124 15.40 -43.96 -24.01
CA ALA A 124 14.12 -43.70 -23.34
C ALA A 124 14.26 -43.69 -21.81
N ARG A 125 15.01 -44.63 -21.22
CA ARG A 125 15.28 -44.65 -19.77
C ARG A 125 16.05 -43.41 -19.29
N ALA A 126 17.07 -42.99 -20.02
CA ALA A 126 17.82 -41.77 -19.70
C ALA A 126 16.92 -40.52 -19.74
N VAL A 127 16.05 -40.41 -20.75
CA VAL A 127 15.06 -39.32 -20.86
C VAL A 127 14.06 -39.38 -19.71
N GLY A 128 13.52 -40.54 -19.39
CA GLY A 128 12.58 -40.73 -18.28
C GLY A 128 13.17 -40.32 -16.93
N PHE A 129 14.43 -40.70 -16.67
CA PHE A 129 15.18 -40.28 -15.48
C PHE A 129 15.33 -38.76 -15.42
N LEU A 130 15.76 -38.12 -16.51
CA LEU A 130 15.93 -36.67 -16.57
C LEU A 130 14.59 -35.93 -16.36
N MET A 131 13.51 -36.37 -17.01
CA MET A 131 12.18 -35.78 -16.84
C MET A 131 11.65 -35.94 -15.41
N SER A 132 11.98 -37.04 -14.72
CA SER A 132 11.61 -37.24 -13.31
C SER A 132 12.25 -36.20 -12.39
N ARG A 133 13.49 -35.82 -12.68
CA ARG A 133 14.21 -34.76 -11.96
C ARG A 133 13.57 -33.40 -12.21
N TYR A 134 13.29 -33.07 -13.48
CA TYR A 134 12.61 -31.81 -13.83
C TYR A 134 11.22 -31.67 -13.21
N ARG A 135 10.45 -32.76 -13.13
CA ARG A 135 9.14 -32.74 -12.46
C ARG A 135 9.25 -32.42 -10.97
N ARG A 136 10.32 -32.88 -10.29
CA ARG A 136 10.54 -32.60 -8.87
C ARG A 136 10.91 -31.13 -8.64
N THR A 137 11.74 -30.54 -9.50
CA THR A 137 12.12 -29.12 -9.39
C THR A 137 10.94 -28.20 -9.70
N LEU A 138 10.14 -28.51 -10.72
CA LEU A 138 8.95 -27.70 -11.03
C LEU A 138 7.89 -27.74 -9.91
N ALA A 139 7.83 -28.84 -9.14
CA ALA A 139 6.93 -28.96 -7.99
C ALA A 139 7.40 -28.19 -6.75
N SER A 140 8.71 -27.93 -6.61
CA SER A 140 9.25 -27.13 -5.51
C SER A 140 9.17 -25.63 -5.75
N ASP A 141 9.27 -25.19 -7.01
CA ASP A 141 9.37 -23.77 -7.33
C ASP A 141 7.98 -23.08 -7.43
N GLY A 142 6.90 -23.86 -7.46
CA GLY A 142 5.51 -23.37 -7.53
C GLY A 142 4.86 -23.01 -6.19
N THR A 143 5.61 -22.98 -5.09
CA THR A 143 5.12 -22.66 -3.73
C THR A 143 5.62 -21.32 -3.17
N ALA A 144 6.05 -20.39 -4.03
CA ALA A 144 6.47 -19.03 -3.64
C ALA A 144 5.41 -17.98 -3.99
#